data_AF-A0A4R8GZQ2-F1
#
_entry.id   AF-A0A4R8GZQ2-F1
#
_cell.length_a   1.000
_cell.length_b   1.000
_cell.length_c   1.000
_cell.angle_alpha   90.00
_cell.angle_beta   90.00
_cell.angle_gamma   90.00
#
_symmetry.space_group_name_H-M   'P 1'
#
loop_
_entity.id
_entity.type
_entity.pdbx_description
1 polymer ?
#
loop_
_entity_poly.entity_id
_entity_poly.type
_entity_poly.pdbx_seq_one_letter_code
_entity_poly.pdbx_strand_id
1 'polypeptide(L)'
;MLDSDNYFIKEGYTFALEVNSLAKGRKELSYQSDVYLLAYQLAKKFDSKYVIDLGCSKGEQLKKLNKSFDLIGIDSKEYSEEFQEKYPDVIYLEHDFQSSEELSIPKEYLKDSIVICTDLIERLNDPNNLLTKLKEMMDDAALALIMTPERDLLRGVDDFGPPADKTHVREWNQQEFNKLLDYFDFNIEFVGLTSEDTEIEDKNNILAIVANNELTVTLESKDDFKVVAIMTVFNEEDIIYHSIKKLLDQDIYVYIIDNWSTDDSFEIIKGFKEDSNFLGFERFPHSKPSSSFNLIKLLQRVEEVTKTIEADWFIHQDADEIRMAPWNLSLKEAIIYVDTLGYNAINHTVVNFHPVDDQFTQGNHEEDLRYFNFGRLQGDSFQIKAWKNTGQKISLAIHGGHVVGFKGRKVCPYKFVNKHYPIRSQKQGELKIFKYRKPRWNKKEREKGWHLHYDHIKEDHCFIKDADKLNKYISDEDFRSRYLVEIISGLGT
;
A
#
# COMPACT_ATOMS: atom_id res chain seq x y z
N MET A 1 -34.53 -0.84 -17.16
CA MET A 1 -34.27 0.46 -16.50
C MET A 1 -32.89 0.91 -16.95
N LEU A 2 -32.54 2.19 -16.85
CA LEU A 2 -31.13 2.57 -16.98
C LEU A 2 -30.43 2.11 -15.69
N ASP A 3 -29.18 1.65 -15.77
CA ASP A 3 -28.47 1.14 -14.57
C ASP A 3 -28.37 2.20 -13.45
N SER A 4 -28.39 3.49 -13.82
CA SER A 4 -28.51 4.64 -12.91
C SER A 4 -29.76 4.62 -12.04
N ASP A 5 -30.90 4.16 -12.55
CA ASP A 5 -32.18 4.13 -11.82
C ASP A 5 -32.15 3.13 -10.65
N ASN A 6 -31.23 2.15 -10.71
CA ASN A 6 -31.03 1.09 -9.72
C ASN A 6 -29.70 1.25 -8.96
N TYR A 7 -29.03 2.39 -9.08
CA TYR A 7 -27.71 2.66 -8.48
C TYR A 7 -26.64 1.61 -8.85
N PHE A 8 -26.69 1.10 -10.08
CA PHE A 8 -25.81 0.07 -10.66
C PHE A 8 -25.85 -1.31 -9.98
N ILE A 9 -26.79 -1.54 -9.05
CA ILE A 9 -26.99 -2.85 -8.40
C ILE A 9 -27.63 -3.84 -9.39
N LYS A 10 -27.28 -5.13 -9.27
CA LYS A 10 -27.84 -6.24 -10.08
C LYS A 10 -29.37 -6.25 -10.19
N GLU A 11 -29.86 -6.63 -11.36
CA GLU A 11 -31.29 -6.71 -11.67
C GLU A 11 -32.03 -7.67 -10.73
N GLY A 12 -33.24 -7.30 -10.30
CA GLY A 12 -34.06 -8.09 -9.38
C GLY A 12 -33.76 -7.85 -7.89
N TYR A 13 -32.79 -6.99 -7.56
CA TYR A 13 -32.55 -6.58 -6.17
C TYR A 13 -33.75 -5.86 -5.56
N THR A 14 -34.08 -6.19 -4.31
CA THR A 14 -35.19 -5.62 -3.54
C THR A 14 -34.67 -4.62 -2.52
N PHE A 15 -35.12 -3.37 -2.62
CA PHE A 15 -34.78 -2.30 -1.65
C PHE A 15 -35.60 -2.42 -0.36
N ALA A 16 -35.04 -1.98 0.77
CA ALA A 16 -35.84 -1.77 1.98
C ALA A 16 -36.72 -0.50 1.81
N LEU A 17 -38.03 -0.64 2.02
CA LEU A 17 -39.01 0.45 1.88
C LEU A 17 -39.21 1.25 3.18
N GLU A 18 -38.87 0.67 4.32
CA GLU A 18 -38.91 1.29 5.64
C GLU A 18 -37.59 0.99 6.36
N VAL A 19 -36.80 2.04 6.60
CA VAL A 19 -35.56 1.97 7.37
C VAL A 19 -35.86 2.26 8.84
N ASN A 20 -35.42 1.40 9.75
CA ASN A 20 -35.52 1.69 11.17
C ASN A 20 -34.30 2.50 11.63
N SER A 21 -34.34 3.83 11.45
CA SER A 21 -33.26 4.74 11.89
C SER A 21 -32.96 4.66 13.39
N LEU A 22 -33.93 4.18 14.20
CA LEU A 22 -33.80 3.97 15.64
C LEU A 22 -33.36 2.55 16.03
N ALA A 23 -33.16 1.65 15.07
CA ALA A 23 -32.43 0.41 15.34
C ALA A 23 -30.98 0.77 15.66
N LYS A 24 -30.41 0.14 16.69
CA LYS A 24 -29.00 0.31 17.07
C LYS A 24 -28.08 -0.33 16.01
N GLY A 25 -27.92 0.32 14.86
CA GLY A 25 -27.09 -0.15 13.74
C GLY A 25 -25.60 -0.16 14.11
N ARG A 26 -25.08 0.96 14.62
CA ARG A 26 -23.75 0.95 15.24
C ARG A 26 -23.76 0.20 16.56
N LYS A 27 -23.12 -0.98 16.55
CA LYS A 27 -22.46 -1.56 17.72
C LYS A 27 -21.45 -0.52 18.23
N GLU A 28 -21.40 -0.28 19.54
CA GLU A 28 -20.34 0.56 20.12
C GLU A 28 -19.01 -0.19 19.99
N LEU A 29 -18.23 0.16 18.95
CA LEU A 29 -16.92 -0.43 18.71
C LEU A 29 -15.92 0.10 19.76
N SER A 30 -15.50 -0.79 20.66
CA SER A 30 -14.46 -0.52 21.67
C SER A 30 -13.11 -0.13 21.06
N TYR A 31 -12.88 -0.48 19.80
CA TYR A 31 -11.61 -0.28 19.09
C TYR A 31 -11.73 0.78 17.99
N GLN A 32 -10.61 1.12 17.35
CA GLN A 32 -10.62 1.99 16.16
C GLN A 32 -10.98 1.14 14.94
N SER A 33 -11.82 1.64 14.05
CA SER A 33 -11.96 1.05 12.72
C SER A 33 -10.71 1.31 11.87
N ASP A 34 -10.34 0.35 11.03
CA ASP A 34 -9.18 0.43 10.12
C ASP A 34 -9.24 1.66 9.21
N VAL A 35 -10.44 2.05 8.75
CA VAL A 35 -10.62 3.24 7.89
C VAL A 35 -10.23 4.52 8.61
N TYR A 36 -10.52 4.64 9.91
CA TYR A 36 -10.12 5.82 10.69
C TYR A 36 -8.61 5.80 11.02
N LEU A 37 -7.99 4.63 11.21
CA LEU A 37 -6.52 4.52 11.32
C LEU A 37 -5.82 4.89 10.01
N LEU A 38 -6.38 4.47 8.88
CA LEU A 38 -5.90 4.82 7.55
C LEU A 38 -6.05 6.32 7.28
N ALA A 39 -7.22 6.89 7.57
CA ALA A 39 -7.46 8.34 7.48
C ALA A 39 -6.48 9.12 8.35
N TYR A 40 -6.21 8.70 9.59
CA TYR A 40 -5.19 9.31 10.45
C TYR A 40 -3.79 9.28 9.80
N GLN A 41 -3.37 8.13 9.26
CA GLN A 41 -2.06 8.02 8.60
C GLN A 41 -1.98 8.89 7.35
N LEU A 42 -3.01 8.88 6.50
CA LEU A 42 -3.05 9.65 5.27
C LEU A 42 -3.08 11.15 5.58
N ALA A 43 -3.88 11.60 6.55
CA ALA A 43 -3.94 13.00 6.96
C ALA A 43 -2.56 13.49 7.48
N LYS A 44 -1.80 12.65 8.19
CA LYS A 44 -0.40 12.96 8.54
C LYS A 44 0.54 13.05 7.33
N LYS A 45 0.29 12.28 6.26
CA LYS A 45 1.15 12.20 5.07
C LYS A 45 0.85 13.31 4.06
N PHE A 46 -0.41 13.75 3.97
CA PHE A 46 -0.87 14.88 3.18
C PHE A 46 -0.72 16.24 3.90
N ASP A 47 -0.19 16.25 5.14
CA ASP A 47 -0.06 17.44 6.00
C ASP A 47 -1.40 18.14 6.29
N SER A 48 -2.49 17.36 6.28
CA SER A 48 -3.85 17.82 6.52
C SER A 48 -3.99 18.35 7.96
N LYS A 49 -4.66 19.49 8.08
CA LYS A 49 -5.03 20.11 9.35
C LYS A 49 -6.35 19.58 9.89
N TYR A 50 -7.31 19.30 9.00
CA TYR A 50 -8.68 18.94 9.33
C TYR A 50 -8.99 17.47 9.02
N VAL A 51 -9.88 16.88 9.81
CA VAL A 51 -10.56 15.62 9.45
C VAL A 51 -12.07 15.85 9.57
N ILE A 52 -12.79 15.59 8.47
CA ILE A 52 -14.24 15.77 8.36
C ILE A 52 -14.88 14.39 8.30
N ASP A 53 -15.89 14.13 9.13
CA ASP A 53 -16.60 12.84 9.20
C ASP A 53 -18.08 13.03 8.86
N LEU A 54 -18.51 12.48 7.72
CA LEU A 54 -19.88 12.53 7.21
C LEU A 54 -20.67 11.34 7.75
N GLY A 55 -21.76 11.61 8.47
CA GLY A 55 -22.47 10.57 9.23
C GLY A 55 -21.75 10.21 10.53
N CYS A 56 -21.13 11.19 11.18
CA CYS A 56 -20.29 10.97 12.37
C CYS A 56 -21.05 10.36 13.57
N SER A 57 -22.39 10.41 13.55
CA SER A 57 -23.28 9.97 14.62
C SER A 57 -22.82 10.53 15.96
N LYS A 58 -22.72 9.70 17.00
CA LYS A 58 -22.21 10.02 18.33
C LYS A 58 -20.70 10.22 18.43
N GLY A 59 -19.99 10.50 17.33
CA GLY A 59 -18.60 10.99 17.28
C GLY A 59 -17.50 10.09 17.84
N GLU A 60 -17.80 8.83 18.19
CA GLU A 60 -16.88 8.00 18.99
C GLU A 60 -15.62 7.58 18.24
N GLN A 61 -15.73 7.28 16.94
CA GLN A 61 -14.57 6.95 16.10
C GLN A 61 -13.77 8.21 15.76
N LEU A 62 -14.45 9.31 15.40
CA LEU A 62 -13.84 10.61 15.10
C LEU A 62 -13.02 11.14 16.29
N LYS A 63 -13.58 11.21 17.51
CA LYS A 63 -12.87 11.79 18.65
C LYS A 63 -11.60 11.01 18.99
N LYS A 64 -11.51 9.70 18.70
CA LYS A 64 -10.26 8.93 18.94
C LYS A 64 -9.08 9.45 18.11
N LEU A 65 -9.31 10.21 17.02
CA LEU A 65 -8.29 10.90 16.22
C LEU A 65 -7.74 12.21 16.85
N ASN A 66 -8.25 12.61 18.02
CA ASN A 66 -7.86 13.88 18.66
C ASN A 66 -6.35 13.97 18.99
N LYS A 67 -5.88 15.21 19.21
CA LYS A 67 -4.48 15.66 19.40
C LYS A 67 -3.65 15.82 18.13
N SER A 68 -4.14 15.40 16.97
CA SER A 68 -3.39 15.52 15.70
C SER A 68 -4.00 16.45 14.66
N PHE A 69 -5.31 16.69 14.74
CA PHE A 69 -6.10 17.39 13.73
C PHE A 69 -7.23 18.17 14.40
N ASP A 70 -7.70 19.22 13.73
CA ASP A 70 -8.97 19.87 14.04
C ASP A 70 -10.10 19.00 13.47
N LEU A 71 -11.04 18.58 14.31
CA LEU A 71 -12.05 17.58 13.95
C LEU A 71 -13.41 18.24 13.67
N ILE A 72 -14.07 17.77 12.61
CA ILE A 72 -15.39 18.25 12.17
C ILE A 72 -16.31 17.04 11.96
N GLY A 73 -17.38 16.95 12.74
CA GLY A 73 -18.46 15.97 12.54
C GLY A 73 -19.63 16.62 11.80
N ILE A 74 -20.21 15.90 10.83
CA ILE A 74 -21.40 16.32 10.10
C ILE A 74 -22.46 15.23 10.17
N ASP A 75 -23.61 15.51 10.77
CA ASP A 75 -24.74 14.59 10.87
C ASP A 75 -26.05 15.36 11.06
N SER A 76 -27.16 14.64 11.02
CA SER A 76 -28.49 15.12 11.33
C SER A 76 -28.61 15.58 12.79
N LYS A 77 -29.54 16.51 13.03
CA LYS A 77 -29.78 17.11 14.36
C LYS A 77 -30.03 16.11 15.51
N GLU A 78 -30.40 14.85 15.21
CA GLU A 78 -30.67 13.81 16.20
C GLU A 78 -29.56 13.66 17.26
N TYR A 79 -28.29 13.82 16.87
CA TYR A 79 -27.14 13.62 17.76
C TYR A 79 -26.49 14.91 18.26
N SER A 80 -26.99 16.10 17.87
CA SER A 80 -26.25 17.36 18.06
C SER A 80 -26.02 17.72 19.53
N GLU A 81 -27.04 17.59 20.39
CA GLU A 81 -26.94 17.89 21.82
C GLU A 81 -25.98 16.93 22.55
N GLU A 82 -26.11 15.62 22.34
CA GLU A 82 -25.23 14.60 22.95
C GLU A 82 -23.78 14.75 22.47
N PHE A 83 -23.59 15.03 21.18
CA PHE A 83 -22.25 15.21 20.59
C PHE A 83 -21.56 16.44 21.18
N GLN A 84 -22.24 17.57 21.28
CA GLN A 84 -21.67 18.81 21.81
C GLN A 84 -21.38 18.72 23.32
N GLU A 85 -22.21 18.02 24.10
CA GLU A 85 -21.92 17.74 25.52
C GLU A 85 -20.68 16.85 25.68
N LYS A 86 -20.58 15.78 24.87
CA LYS A 86 -19.51 14.78 24.97
C LYS A 86 -18.18 15.28 24.39
N TYR A 87 -18.21 16.14 23.37
CA TYR A 87 -17.02 16.60 22.63
C TYR A 87 -17.03 18.11 22.31
N PRO A 88 -16.99 19.00 23.33
CA PRO A 88 -17.04 20.45 23.12
C PRO A 88 -15.89 21.04 22.28
N ASP A 89 -14.77 20.32 22.11
CA ASP A 89 -13.64 20.73 21.25
C ASP A 89 -13.76 20.26 19.78
N VAL A 90 -14.87 19.65 19.39
CA VAL A 90 -15.10 19.15 18.01
C VAL A 90 -16.18 20.00 17.36
N ILE A 91 -15.92 20.48 16.15
CA ILE A 91 -16.90 21.26 15.38
C ILE A 91 -18.00 20.30 14.93
N TYR A 92 -19.25 20.66 15.15
CA TYR A 92 -20.41 19.89 14.71
C TYR A 92 -21.25 20.74 13.76
N LEU A 93 -21.52 20.22 12.56
CA LEU A 93 -22.36 20.86 11.55
C LEU A 93 -23.63 20.03 11.34
N GLU A 94 -24.81 20.62 11.60
CA GLU A 94 -26.09 19.97 11.37
C GLU A 94 -26.39 19.91 9.85
N HIS A 95 -26.55 18.70 9.30
CA HIS A 95 -26.97 18.50 7.92
C HIS A 95 -27.69 17.15 7.71
N ASP A 96 -28.76 17.14 6.92
CA ASP A 96 -29.45 15.90 6.51
C ASP A 96 -29.03 15.51 5.09
N PHE A 97 -28.31 14.39 4.96
CA PHE A 97 -27.85 13.89 3.65
C PHE A 97 -28.96 13.33 2.75
N GLN A 98 -30.19 13.13 3.26
CA GLN A 98 -31.36 12.89 2.42
C GLN A 98 -31.84 14.18 1.72
N SER A 99 -31.46 15.36 2.24
CA SER A 99 -31.87 16.66 1.73
C SER A 99 -31.08 17.08 0.48
N SER A 100 -31.75 17.78 -0.43
CA SER A 100 -31.13 18.46 -1.56
C SER A 100 -30.60 19.87 -1.21
N GLU A 101 -30.74 20.32 0.04
CA GLU A 101 -30.12 21.56 0.53
C GLU A 101 -28.59 21.51 0.42
N GLU A 102 -27.95 22.68 0.28
CA GLU A 102 -26.50 22.83 0.17
C GLU A 102 -25.79 22.49 1.49
N LEU A 103 -24.67 21.77 1.43
CA LEU A 103 -23.83 21.51 2.60
C LEU A 103 -22.93 22.72 2.87
N SER A 104 -23.39 23.59 3.78
CA SER A 104 -22.64 24.79 4.16
C SER A 104 -21.43 24.46 5.04
N ILE A 105 -20.30 24.16 4.40
CA ILE A 105 -18.99 24.01 5.02
C ILE A 105 -18.03 25.14 4.58
N PRO A 106 -17.37 25.85 5.50
CA PRO A 106 -16.37 26.85 5.15
C PRO A 106 -15.22 26.27 4.32
N LYS A 107 -14.86 26.91 3.20
CA LYS A 107 -13.80 26.43 2.29
C LYS A 107 -12.42 26.32 2.96
N GLU A 108 -12.15 27.10 4.00
CA GLU A 108 -10.93 26.96 4.80
C GLU A 108 -10.83 25.63 5.55
N TYR A 109 -11.94 24.94 5.80
CA TYR A 109 -11.94 23.61 6.40
C TYR A 109 -11.67 22.52 5.38
N LEU A 110 -12.15 22.67 4.14
CA LEU A 110 -11.97 21.67 3.09
C LEU A 110 -10.50 21.58 2.61
N LYS A 111 -9.84 22.72 2.34
CA LYS A 111 -8.54 22.76 1.64
C LYS A 111 -7.42 21.93 2.26
N ASP A 112 -7.38 21.85 3.59
CA ASP A 112 -6.38 21.10 4.34
C ASP A 112 -7.02 19.87 5.01
N SER A 113 -8.01 19.22 4.39
CA SER A 113 -8.76 18.09 4.98
C SER A 113 -8.58 16.74 4.30
N ILE A 114 -8.84 15.70 5.09
CA ILE A 114 -9.37 14.43 4.61
C ILE A 114 -10.81 14.27 5.07
N VAL A 115 -11.65 13.75 4.18
CA VAL A 115 -13.06 13.42 4.45
C VAL A 115 -13.21 11.92 4.71
N ILE A 116 -14.05 11.55 5.67
CA ILE A 116 -14.43 10.18 5.99
C ILE A 116 -15.94 10.07 5.76
N CYS A 117 -16.38 9.01 5.09
CA CYS A 117 -17.78 8.69 4.83
C CYS A 117 -17.98 7.18 4.99
N THR A 118 -18.12 6.74 6.23
CA THR A 118 -18.24 5.31 6.62
C THR A 118 -19.63 5.01 7.13
N ASP A 119 -20.26 3.95 6.62
CA ASP A 119 -21.60 3.48 7.02
C ASP A 119 -22.62 4.61 6.88
N LEU A 120 -22.88 5.08 5.66
CA LEU A 120 -23.84 6.18 5.42
C LEU A 120 -24.61 6.00 4.12
N ILE A 121 -23.91 5.73 3.02
CA ILE A 121 -24.50 5.69 1.68
C ILE A 121 -25.57 4.59 1.53
N GLU A 122 -25.34 3.45 2.18
CA GLU A 122 -26.24 2.31 2.25
C GLU A 122 -27.54 2.60 3.02
N ARG A 123 -27.54 3.62 3.89
CA ARG A 123 -28.71 4.05 4.72
C ARG A 123 -29.59 5.11 4.05
N LEU A 124 -29.16 5.70 2.93
CA LEU A 124 -29.88 6.80 2.27
C LEU A 124 -30.95 6.28 1.29
N ASN A 125 -32.12 6.94 1.24
CA ASN A 125 -33.15 6.61 0.26
C ASN A 125 -32.72 7.08 -1.14
N ASP A 126 -32.13 8.27 -1.19
CA ASP A 126 -31.46 8.82 -2.37
C ASP A 126 -29.98 9.13 -2.03
N PRO A 127 -29.01 8.32 -2.49
CA PRO A 127 -27.60 8.54 -2.26
C PRO A 127 -27.02 9.64 -3.17
N ASN A 128 -27.76 10.09 -4.21
CA ASN A 128 -27.27 11.10 -5.15
C ASN A 128 -26.97 12.43 -4.46
N ASN A 129 -27.77 12.79 -3.44
CA ASN A 129 -27.57 14.00 -2.63
C ASN A 129 -26.23 13.97 -1.87
N LEU A 130 -25.85 12.83 -1.30
CA LEU A 130 -24.56 12.63 -0.64
C LEU A 130 -23.41 12.62 -1.66
N LEU A 131 -23.54 11.84 -2.73
CA LEU A 131 -22.47 11.68 -3.73
C LEU A 131 -22.17 13.00 -4.46
N THR A 132 -23.19 13.80 -4.79
CA THR A 132 -23.00 15.13 -5.39
C THR A 132 -22.23 16.05 -4.43
N LYS A 133 -22.63 16.12 -3.16
CA LYS A 133 -21.94 16.92 -2.13
C LYS A 133 -20.49 16.46 -1.90
N LEU A 134 -20.26 15.14 -1.87
CA LEU A 134 -18.92 14.58 -1.69
C LEU A 134 -18.05 14.90 -2.92
N LYS A 135 -18.58 14.80 -4.14
CA LYS A 135 -17.90 15.22 -5.38
C LYS A 135 -17.55 16.72 -5.35
N GLU A 136 -18.44 17.59 -4.90
CA GLU A 136 -18.18 19.03 -4.72
C GLU A 136 -17.10 19.29 -3.63
N MET A 137 -17.14 18.57 -2.51
CA MET A 137 -16.10 18.66 -1.47
C MET A 137 -14.71 18.30 -2.02
N MET A 138 -14.62 17.38 -2.97
CA MET A 138 -13.36 16.98 -3.61
C MET A 138 -12.76 18.04 -4.55
N ASP A 139 -13.41 19.18 -4.81
CA ASP A 139 -12.75 20.32 -5.46
C ASP A 139 -11.66 20.94 -4.54
N ASP A 140 -11.94 21.01 -3.24
CA ASP A 140 -11.03 21.62 -2.25
C ASP A 140 -10.33 20.56 -1.35
N ALA A 141 -10.97 19.43 -1.01
CA ALA A 141 -10.40 18.43 -0.11
C ALA A 141 -9.28 17.59 -0.76
N ALA A 142 -8.30 17.15 0.04
CA ALA A 142 -7.16 16.38 -0.48
C ALA A 142 -7.53 14.92 -0.81
N LEU A 143 -8.40 14.32 0.00
CA LEU A 143 -8.80 12.91 -0.11
C LEU A 143 -10.16 12.68 0.58
N ALA A 144 -10.96 11.74 0.09
CA ALA A 144 -12.03 11.13 0.85
C ALA A 144 -11.90 9.60 0.91
N LEU A 145 -12.27 9.02 2.06
CA LEU A 145 -12.40 7.59 2.28
C LEU A 145 -13.88 7.26 2.41
N ILE A 146 -14.41 6.46 1.48
CA ILE A 146 -15.83 6.05 1.45
C ILE A 146 -15.90 4.55 1.74
N MET A 147 -16.65 4.16 2.77
CA MET A 147 -16.82 2.76 3.16
C MET A 147 -18.29 2.36 3.19
N THR A 148 -18.60 1.19 2.63
CA THR A 148 -19.91 0.55 2.65
C THR A 148 -19.74 -0.98 2.75
N PRO A 149 -20.70 -1.73 3.33
CA PRO A 149 -20.71 -3.20 3.31
C PRO A 149 -20.53 -3.80 1.91
N GLU A 150 -19.77 -4.89 1.79
CA GLU A 150 -19.64 -5.72 0.59
C GLU A 150 -20.68 -6.84 0.65
N ARG A 151 -21.77 -6.69 -0.12
CA ARG A 151 -22.93 -7.58 -0.08
C ARG A 151 -22.59 -9.04 -0.40
N ASP A 152 -21.84 -9.26 -1.48
CA ASP A 152 -21.63 -10.60 -2.03
C ASP A 152 -20.62 -11.40 -1.16
N LEU A 153 -19.75 -10.72 -0.39
CA LEU A 153 -18.93 -11.34 0.66
C LEU A 153 -19.72 -11.61 1.95
N LEU A 154 -20.57 -10.66 2.39
CA LEU A 154 -21.35 -10.79 3.63
C LEU A 154 -22.48 -11.82 3.53
N ARG A 155 -23.14 -11.92 2.36
CA ARG A 155 -24.36 -12.72 2.17
C ARG A 155 -24.36 -13.62 0.94
N GLY A 156 -23.34 -13.55 0.10
CA GLY A 156 -23.20 -14.37 -1.11
C GLY A 156 -23.73 -13.68 -2.37
N VAL A 157 -23.21 -14.11 -3.53
CA VAL A 157 -23.59 -13.57 -4.85
C VAL A 157 -25.08 -13.72 -5.20
N ASP A 158 -25.78 -14.65 -4.54
CA ASP A 158 -27.21 -14.89 -4.70
C ASP A 158 -28.09 -14.04 -3.74
N ASP A 159 -27.52 -13.11 -2.97
CA ASP A 159 -28.30 -12.15 -2.17
C ASP A 159 -28.93 -11.07 -3.05
N PHE A 160 -30.26 -11.09 -3.17
CA PHE A 160 -31.05 -10.07 -3.87
C PHE A 160 -31.78 -9.11 -2.92
N GLY A 161 -31.38 -9.07 -1.64
CA GLY A 161 -31.96 -8.17 -0.65
C GLY A 161 -33.41 -8.52 -0.24
N PRO A 162 -34.06 -7.66 0.56
CA PRO A 162 -33.51 -6.44 1.15
C PRO A 162 -32.36 -6.72 2.14
N PRO A 163 -31.54 -5.71 2.47
CA PRO A 163 -30.46 -5.86 3.44
C PRO A 163 -30.89 -6.55 4.74
N ALA A 164 -30.00 -7.38 5.28
CA ALA A 164 -30.25 -8.05 6.56
C ALA A 164 -30.21 -7.06 7.75
N ASP A 165 -29.40 -6.00 7.64
CA ASP A 165 -29.45 -4.87 8.55
C ASP A 165 -30.63 -3.96 8.21
N LYS A 166 -31.47 -3.67 9.22
CA LYS A 166 -32.70 -2.87 9.06
C LYS A 166 -32.46 -1.36 9.05
N THR A 167 -31.20 -0.93 9.17
CA THR A 167 -30.77 0.45 8.96
C THR A 167 -30.33 0.72 7.52
N HIS A 168 -30.15 -0.31 6.69
CA HIS A 168 -29.74 -0.17 5.28
C HIS A 168 -30.95 -0.20 4.33
N VAL A 169 -30.90 0.64 3.29
CA VAL A 169 -31.82 0.65 2.13
C VAL A 169 -31.36 -0.33 1.06
N ARG A 170 -30.05 -0.37 0.80
CA ARG A 170 -29.41 -1.12 -0.28
C ARG A 170 -27.94 -1.39 0.01
N GLU A 171 -27.37 -2.42 -0.60
CA GLU A 171 -25.93 -2.71 -0.53
C GLU A 171 -25.38 -3.17 -1.89
N TRP A 172 -24.13 -2.84 -2.14
CA TRP A 172 -23.42 -3.10 -3.39
C TRP A 172 -22.41 -4.25 -3.25
N ASN A 173 -22.01 -4.84 -4.36
CA ASN A 173 -20.70 -5.47 -4.47
C ASN A 173 -19.65 -4.47 -5.00
N GLN A 174 -18.37 -4.83 -4.92
CA GLN A 174 -17.27 -3.93 -5.30
C GLN A 174 -17.36 -3.42 -6.75
N GLN A 175 -17.83 -4.24 -7.70
CA GLN A 175 -17.95 -3.86 -9.12
C GLN A 175 -19.11 -2.89 -9.36
N GLU A 176 -20.24 -3.10 -8.69
CA GLU A 176 -21.40 -2.20 -8.76
C GLU A 176 -21.07 -0.85 -8.10
N PHE A 177 -20.35 -0.86 -6.98
CA PHE A 177 -19.92 0.35 -6.30
C PHE A 177 -18.90 1.16 -7.11
N ASN A 178 -17.95 0.51 -7.80
CA ASN A 178 -17.04 1.23 -8.71
C ASN A 178 -17.82 1.95 -9.81
N LYS A 179 -18.78 1.28 -10.46
CA LYS A 179 -19.64 1.90 -11.49
C LYS A 179 -20.45 3.08 -10.96
N LEU A 180 -20.92 3.01 -9.71
CA LEU A 180 -21.61 4.13 -9.06
C LEU A 180 -20.66 5.33 -8.89
N LEU A 181 -19.42 5.11 -8.45
CA LEU A 181 -18.44 6.19 -8.32
C LEU A 181 -17.99 6.75 -9.69
N ASP A 182 -17.80 5.88 -10.69
CA ASP A 182 -17.49 6.26 -12.08
C ASP A 182 -18.59 7.16 -12.67
N TYR A 183 -19.87 6.86 -12.40
CA TYR A 183 -21.01 7.65 -12.87
C TYR A 183 -21.06 9.07 -12.28
N PHE A 184 -20.56 9.25 -11.05
CA PHE A 184 -20.38 10.56 -10.42
C PHE A 184 -19.04 11.23 -10.77
N ASP A 185 -18.29 10.67 -11.73
CA ASP A 185 -17.01 11.19 -12.21
C ASP A 185 -15.95 11.34 -11.09
N PHE A 186 -15.99 10.47 -10.07
CA PHE A 186 -14.99 10.55 -8.99
C PHE A 186 -13.58 10.27 -9.49
N ASN A 187 -12.60 11.02 -8.96
CA ASN A 187 -11.19 10.73 -9.18
C ASN A 187 -10.75 9.57 -8.25
N ILE A 188 -11.06 8.33 -8.65
CA ILE A 188 -10.83 7.13 -7.85
C ILE A 188 -9.33 6.76 -7.87
N GLU A 189 -8.68 6.82 -6.71
CA GLU A 189 -7.31 6.32 -6.54
C GLU A 189 -7.27 4.81 -6.33
N PHE A 190 -8.17 4.31 -5.47
CA PHE A 190 -8.26 2.90 -5.13
C PHE A 190 -9.69 2.49 -4.81
N VAL A 191 -10.06 1.26 -5.19
CA VAL A 191 -11.18 0.52 -4.59
C VAL A 191 -10.66 -0.85 -4.18
N GLY A 192 -11.07 -1.29 -2.98
CA GLY A 192 -10.63 -2.55 -2.39
C GLY A 192 -11.50 -2.92 -1.20
N LEU A 193 -10.93 -3.72 -0.30
CA LEU A 193 -11.60 -4.23 0.89
C LEU A 193 -10.89 -3.78 2.17
N THR A 194 -11.66 -3.67 3.25
CA THR A 194 -11.21 -3.36 4.60
C THR A 194 -11.96 -4.22 5.63
N SER A 195 -11.33 -4.46 6.78
CA SER A 195 -12.03 -4.95 7.97
C SER A 195 -12.89 -3.84 8.60
N GLU A 196 -13.92 -4.22 9.35
CA GLU A 196 -14.73 -3.29 10.17
C GLU A 196 -13.90 -2.75 11.35
N ASP A 197 -13.14 -3.62 12.02
CA ASP A 197 -12.26 -3.30 13.14
C ASP A 197 -10.88 -3.99 13.03
N THR A 198 -9.97 -3.61 13.93
CA THR A 198 -8.57 -4.08 13.98
C THR A 198 -8.37 -5.49 14.55
N GLU A 199 -9.41 -6.13 15.09
CA GLU A 199 -9.32 -7.48 15.71
C GLU A 199 -9.95 -8.57 14.83
N ILE A 200 -10.80 -8.20 13.86
CA ILE A 200 -11.48 -9.10 12.92
C ILE A 200 -10.74 -9.12 11.56
N GLU A 201 -10.25 -10.30 11.15
CA GLU A 201 -9.54 -10.47 9.86
C GLU A 201 -10.49 -10.49 8.63
N ASP A 202 -11.81 -10.55 8.85
CA ASP A 202 -12.84 -10.62 7.80
C ASP A 202 -13.00 -9.27 7.07
N LYS A 203 -12.39 -9.18 5.88
CA LYS A 203 -12.43 -7.99 5.02
C LYS A 203 -13.69 -7.93 4.15
N ASN A 204 -14.81 -7.65 4.80
CA ASN A 204 -16.14 -7.71 4.18
C ASN A 204 -16.77 -6.32 3.91
N ASN A 205 -15.99 -5.25 3.96
CA ASN A 205 -16.42 -3.90 3.61
C ASN A 205 -15.66 -3.37 2.39
N ILE A 206 -16.37 -2.74 1.46
CA ILE A 206 -15.78 -2.00 0.35
C ILE A 206 -15.16 -0.72 0.91
N LEU A 207 -13.92 -0.44 0.54
CA LEU A 207 -13.27 0.84 0.76
C LEU A 207 -12.90 1.45 -0.59
N ALA A 208 -13.44 2.64 -0.88
CA ALA A 208 -12.98 3.50 -1.95
C ALA A 208 -12.19 4.68 -1.38
N ILE A 209 -11.13 5.05 -2.09
CA ILE A 209 -10.29 6.20 -1.81
C ILE A 209 -10.36 7.09 -3.04
N VAL A 210 -10.90 8.30 -2.88
CA VAL A 210 -11.04 9.29 -3.97
C VAL A 210 -10.16 10.50 -3.70
N ALA A 211 -9.44 10.94 -4.72
CA ALA A 211 -8.58 12.11 -4.69
C ALA A 211 -9.33 13.40 -5.04
N ASN A 212 -8.66 14.52 -4.82
CA ASN A 212 -9.09 15.84 -5.28
C ASN A 212 -9.39 15.82 -6.81
N ASN A 213 -10.44 16.53 -7.22
CA ASN A 213 -10.90 16.57 -8.61
C ASN A 213 -9.87 17.19 -9.58
N GLU A 214 -9.07 18.15 -9.11
CA GLU A 214 -8.00 18.77 -9.89
C GLU A 214 -6.73 17.90 -9.96
N LEU A 215 -6.68 16.76 -9.26
CA LEU A 215 -5.57 15.81 -9.28
C LEU A 215 -5.55 14.94 -10.55
N THR A 216 -5.57 15.57 -11.72
CA THR A 216 -5.43 14.88 -13.00
C THR A 216 -3.94 14.65 -13.31
N VAL A 217 -3.48 13.39 -13.17
CA VAL A 217 -2.14 12.99 -13.64
C VAL A 217 -2.24 12.31 -14.99
N THR A 218 -2.13 13.08 -16.07
CA THR A 218 -1.91 12.52 -17.39
C THR A 218 -0.53 11.87 -17.43
N LEU A 219 -0.49 10.54 -17.57
CA LEU A 219 0.72 9.79 -17.92
C LEU A 219 1.07 10.05 -19.39
N GLU A 220 1.49 11.28 -19.70
CA GLU A 220 2.14 11.57 -20.98
C GLU A 220 3.37 10.67 -21.15
N SER A 221 3.66 10.24 -22.38
CA SER A 221 4.79 9.38 -22.71
C SER A 221 6.12 10.12 -22.50
N LYS A 222 6.59 10.15 -21.25
CA LYS A 222 7.94 10.60 -20.91
C LYS A 222 8.92 9.49 -21.27
N ASP A 223 9.09 9.24 -22.57
CA ASP A 223 10.00 8.21 -23.10
C ASP A 223 11.44 8.41 -22.59
N ASP A 224 11.84 9.68 -22.44
CA ASP A 224 13.14 10.09 -21.88
C ASP A 224 13.28 9.89 -20.35
N PHE A 225 12.21 9.59 -19.60
CA PHE A 225 12.25 9.47 -18.14
C PHE A 225 12.89 8.16 -17.70
N LYS A 226 14.02 8.26 -17.00
CA LYS A 226 14.89 7.13 -16.66
C LYS A 226 14.77 6.76 -15.18
N VAL A 227 14.19 5.60 -14.93
CA VAL A 227 14.24 4.91 -13.63
C VAL A 227 15.34 3.87 -13.69
N VAL A 228 16.27 3.89 -12.73
CA VAL A 228 17.40 2.95 -12.65
C VAL A 228 17.37 2.14 -11.36
N ALA A 229 17.25 0.82 -11.46
CA ALA A 229 17.45 -0.11 -10.35
C ALA A 229 18.94 -0.47 -10.18
N ILE A 230 19.48 -0.20 -8.99
CA ILE A 230 20.79 -0.68 -8.55
C ILE A 230 20.58 -1.96 -7.72
N MET A 231 20.76 -3.11 -8.37
CA MET A 231 20.56 -4.42 -7.76
C MET A 231 21.84 -4.92 -7.08
N THR A 232 21.73 -5.42 -5.84
CA THR A 232 22.86 -6.13 -5.18
C THR A 232 22.60 -7.63 -5.10
N VAL A 233 23.64 -8.42 -5.40
CA VAL A 233 23.53 -9.87 -5.63
C VAL A 233 24.61 -10.63 -4.87
N PHE A 234 24.24 -11.76 -4.25
CA PHE A 234 25.20 -12.76 -3.77
C PHE A 234 24.57 -14.15 -3.65
N ASN A 235 24.93 -15.03 -4.58
CA ASN A 235 24.46 -16.42 -4.69
C ASN A 235 22.93 -16.56 -4.79
N GLU A 236 22.36 -16.19 -5.93
CA GLU A 236 20.92 -16.21 -6.20
C GLU A 236 20.66 -16.74 -7.64
N GLU A 237 21.47 -17.71 -8.10
CA GLU A 237 21.45 -18.26 -9.48
C GLU A 237 20.08 -18.81 -9.91
N ASP A 238 19.30 -19.28 -8.94
CA ASP A 238 17.97 -19.87 -9.08
C ASP A 238 16.88 -18.84 -9.43
N ILE A 239 17.11 -17.55 -9.19
CA ILE A 239 16.13 -16.48 -9.42
C ILE A 239 16.64 -15.29 -10.24
N ILE A 240 17.95 -15.04 -10.28
CA ILE A 240 18.53 -13.76 -10.74
C ILE A 240 18.11 -13.40 -12.18
N TYR A 241 17.95 -14.38 -13.08
CA TYR A 241 17.43 -14.14 -14.43
C TYR A 241 16.03 -13.49 -14.40
N HIS A 242 15.11 -14.05 -13.62
CA HIS A 242 13.74 -13.53 -13.53
C HIS A 242 13.68 -12.20 -12.79
N SER A 243 14.47 -12.02 -11.72
CA SER A 243 14.55 -10.76 -10.98
C SER A 243 15.04 -9.59 -11.85
N ILE A 244 16.00 -9.83 -12.74
CA ILE A 244 16.47 -8.83 -13.72
C ILE A 244 15.40 -8.60 -14.79
N LYS A 245 14.90 -9.69 -15.40
CA LYS A 245 13.92 -9.63 -16.50
C LYS A 245 12.65 -8.87 -16.11
N LYS A 246 12.16 -9.03 -14.87
CA LYS A 246 10.99 -8.32 -14.33
C LYS A 246 11.16 -6.80 -14.25
N LEU A 247 12.39 -6.29 -14.14
CA LEU A 247 12.68 -4.85 -14.18
C LEU A 247 12.75 -4.34 -15.62
N LEU A 248 13.46 -5.07 -16.48
CA LEU A 248 13.61 -4.72 -17.91
C LEU A 248 12.24 -4.70 -18.61
N ASP A 249 11.34 -5.64 -18.28
CA ASP A 249 9.96 -5.74 -18.79
C ASP A 249 9.03 -4.61 -18.30
N GLN A 250 9.50 -3.72 -17.42
CA GLN A 250 8.79 -2.53 -16.95
C GLN A 250 9.51 -1.23 -17.38
N ASP A 251 10.38 -1.31 -18.39
CA ASP A 251 11.26 -0.22 -18.86
C ASP A 251 12.11 0.43 -17.76
N ILE A 252 12.50 -0.38 -16.76
CA ILE A 252 13.44 0.02 -15.71
C ILE A 252 14.83 -0.41 -16.11
N TYR A 253 15.73 0.56 -16.13
CA TYR A 253 17.13 0.33 -16.40
C TYR A 253 17.80 -0.39 -15.22
N VAL A 254 18.69 -1.34 -15.48
CA VAL A 254 19.32 -2.17 -14.44
C VAL A 254 20.83 -2.00 -14.42
N TYR A 255 21.38 -1.75 -13.23
CA TYR A 255 22.81 -1.84 -12.95
C TYR A 255 23.08 -2.77 -11.77
N ILE A 256 24.04 -3.70 -11.89
CA ILE A 256 24.21 -4.79 -10.92
C ILE A 256 25.57 -4.74 -10.20
N ILE A 257 25.52 -4.87 -8.88
CA ILE A 257 26.71 -5.01 -8.03
C ILE A 257 26.74 -6.44 -7.47
N ASP A 258 27.51 -7.32 -8.10
CA ASP A 258 27.77 -8.68 -7.63
C ASP A 258 28.77 -8.65 -6.47
N ASN A 259 28.41 -9.20 -5.31
CA ASN A 259 29.32 -9.30 -4.15
C ASN A 259 30.20 -10.56 -4.20
N TRP A 260 30.73 -10.87 -5.39
CA TRP A 260 31.52 -12.06 -5.71
C TRP A 260 30.76 -13.37 -5.50
N SER A 261 29.62 -13.53 -6.18
CA SER A 261 28.89 -14.79 -6.20
C SER A 261 29.81 -15.95 -6.63
N THR A 262 29.61 -17.09 -5.96
CA THR A 262 30.40 -18.33 -6.11
C THR A 262 29.65 -19.41 -6.88
N ASP A 263 28.46 -19.07 -7.37
CA ASP A 263 27.54 -19.87 -8.16
C ASP A 263 27.38 -19.21 -9.56
N ASP A 264 26.46 -19.68 -10.39
CA ASP A 264 26.35 -19.21 -11.78
C ASP A 264 25.71 -17.80 -11.90
N SER A 265 25.32 -17.15 -10.80
CA SER A 265 24.67 -15.82 -10.80
C SER A 265 25.42 -14.80 -11.69
N PHE A 266 26.74 -14.75 -11.57
CA PHE A 266 27.56 -13.78 -12.30
C PHE A 266 27.68 -14.08 -13.80
N GLU A 267 27.54 -15.34 -14.21
CA GLU A 267 27.51 -15.70 -15.64
C GLU A 267 26.12 -15.45 -16.23
N ILE A 268 25.05 -15.71 -15.48
CA ILE A 268 23.67 -15.35 -15.86
C ILE A 268 23.53 -13.84 -16.06
N ILE A 269 24.07 -13.03 -15.14
CA ILE A 269 24.12 -11.55 -15.23
C ILE A 269 24.76 -11.07 -16.55
N LYS A 270 25.80 -11.75 -17.06
CA LYS A 270 26.45 -11.37 -18.33
C LYS A 270 25.56 -11.59 -19.56
N GLY A 271 24.54 -12.46 -19.46
CA GLY A 271 23.61 -12.74 -20.56
C GLY A 271 22.79 -11.51 -20.98
N PHE A 272 22.60 -10.55 -20.07
CA PHE A 272 21.80 -9.34 -20.32
C PHE A 272 22.55 -8.20 -21.01
N LYS A 273 23.84 -8.35 -21.34
CA LYS A 273 24.67 -7.27 -21.93
C LYS A 273 24.15 -6.63 -23.22
N GLU A 274 23.37 -7.37 -23.99
CA GLU A 274 22.84 -6.91 -25.28
C GLU A 274 21.44 -6.26 -25.13
N ASP A 275 20.88 -6.23 -23.92
CA ASP A 275 19.62 -5.55 -23.62
C ASP A 275 19.85 -4.03 -23.44
N SER A 276 19.06 -3.20 -24.13
CA SER A 276 19.23 -1.75 -24.13
C SER A 276 18.99 -1.08 -22.77
N ASN A 277 18.19 -1.72 -21.90
CA ASN A 277 17.89 -1.21 -20.56
C ASN A 277 18.92 -1.73 -19.53
N PHE A 278 19.81 -2.66 -19.90
CA PHE A 278 20.85 -3.18 -19.00
C PHE A 278 22.12 -2.32 -19.05
N LEU A 279 22.24 -1.38 -18.11
CA LEU A 279 23.34 -0.40 -18.05
C LEU A 279 24.71 -1.01 -17.71
N GLY A 280 24.73 -2.20 -17.12
CA GLY A 280 25.96 -2.96 -16.85
C GLY A 280 26.02 -3.56 -15.46
N PHE A 281 27.21 -4.06 -15.12
CA PHE A 281 27.45 -4.79 -13.88
C PHE A 281 28.91 -4.70 -13.46
N GLU A 282 29.16 -4.89 -12.17
CA GLU A 282 30.50 -4.96 -11.59
C GLU A 282 30.58 -6.04 -10.51
N ARG A 283 31.81 -6.44 -10.16
CA ARG A 283 32.09 -7.13 -8.90
C ARG A 283 32.59 -6.15 -7.86
N PHE A 284 32.03 -6.21 -6.64
CA PHE A 284 32.46 -5.37 -5.53
C PHE A 284 32.83 -6.20 -4.28
N PRO A 285 34.01 -6.00 -3.67
CA PRO A 285 35.06 -5.02 -4.02
C PRO A 285 35.79 -5.33 -5.33
N HIS A 286 36.14 -4.31 -6.12
CA HIS A 286 36.66 -4.48 -7.49
C HIS A 286 37.85 -5.44 -7.64
N SER A 287 38.78 -5.47 -6.68
CA SER A 287 40.05 -6.18 -6.83
C SER A 287 39.98 -7.68 -6.52
N LYS A 288 39.19 -8.07 -5.51
CA LYS A 288 39.04 -9.46 -5.02
C LYS A 288 37.89 -9.57 -4.02
N PRO A 289 37.35 -10.77 -3.76
CA PRO A 289 36.39 -10.97 -2.69
C PRO A 289 36.97 -10.61 -1.32
N SER A 290 36.11 -10.08 -0.45
CA SER A 290 36.40 -9.87 0.96
C SER A 290 36.13 -11.14 1.77
N SER A 291 36.94 -11.40 2.80
CA SER A 291 36.70 -12.49 3.76
C SER A 291 35.43 -12.29 4.62
N SER A 292 34.91 -11.06 4.67
CA SER A 292 33.61 -10.75 5.28
C SER A 292 32.75 -9.88 4.36
N PHE A 293 31.45 -10.17 4.33
CA PHE A 293 30.40 -9.31 3.80
C PHE A 293 30.35 -8.02 4.63
N ASN A 294 30.58 -6.88 3.99
CA ASN A 294 30.56 -5.56 4.62
C ASN A 294 29.47 -4.72 3.95
N LEU A 295 28.31 -4.65 4.60
CA LEU A 295 27.13 -3.98 4.07
C LEU A 295 27.36 -2.46 3.94
N ILE A 296 28.09 -1.85 4.88
CA ILE A 296 28.37 -0.40 4.85
C ILE A 296 29.08 -0.01 3.56
N LYS A 297 30.13 -0.75 3.17
CA LYS A 297 30.88 -0.47 1.93
C LYS A 297 30.07 -0.80 0.66
N LEU A 298 29.23 -1.83 0.68
CA LEU A 298 28.37 -2.15 -0.45
C LEU A 298 27.34 -1.02 -0.69
N LEU A 299 26.71 -0.52 0.37
CA LEU A 299 25.78 0.60 0.28
C LEU A 299 26.47 1.91 -0.10
N GLN A 300 27.69 2.16 0.40
CA GLN A 300 28.52 3.27 -0.07
C GLN A 300 28.85 3.15 -1.56
N ARG A 301 29.02 1.93 -2.09
CA ARG A 301 29.21 1.71 -3.53
C ARG A 301 27.94 2.00 -4.32
N VAL A 302 26.75 1.61 -3.84
CA VAL A 302 25.46 2.03 -4.41
C VAL A 302 25.38 3.57 -4.45
N GLU A 303 25.71 4.25 -3.35
CA GLU A 303 25.77 5.72 -3.27
C GLU A 303 26.80 6.36 -4.22
N GLU A 304 27.83 5.64 -4.68
CA GLU A 304 28.79 6.09 -5.69
C GLU A 304 28.27 5.90 -7.10
N VAL A 305 27.72 4.73 -7.42
CA VAL A 305 27.17 4.39 -8.74
C VAL A 305 26.03 5.35 -9.14
N THR A 306 25.18 5.74 -8.19
CA THR A 306 24.09 6.71 -8.43
C THR A 306 24.58 8.12 -8.76
N LYS A 307 25.88 8.41 -8.60
CA LYS A 307 26.50 9.69 -9.04
C LYS A 307 27.09 9.61 -10.44
N THR A 308 27.26 8.40 -10.99
CA THR A 308 27.87 8.16 -12.31
C THR A 308 26.85 7.82 -13.40
N ILE A 309 25.62 7.46 -13.02
CA ILE A 309 24.53 7.15 -13.94
C ILE A 309 23.61 8.37 -14.06
N GLU A 310 23.25 8.72 -15.30
CA GLU A 310 22.21 9.71 -15.59
C GLU A 310 20.83 9.05 -15.49
N ALA A 311 20.03 9.49 -14.52
CA ALA A 311 18.69 8.98 -14.24
C ALA A 311 17.85 10.05 -13.55
N ASP A 312 16.52 10.01 -13.73
CA ASP A 312 15.56 10.82 -12.98
C ASP A 312 15.25 10.22 -11.62
N TRP A 313 15.21 8.88 -11.52
CA TRP A 313 14.93 8.14 -10.29
C TRP A 313 15.84 6.93 -10.16
N PHE A 314 16.12 6.57 -8.90
CA PHE A 314 16.85 5.37 -8.54
C PHE A 314 16.01 4.46 -7.63
N ILE A 315 16.24 3.16 -7.74
CA ILE A 315 15.73 2.11 -6.85
C ILE A 315 16.95 1.35 -6.31
N HIS A 316 17.02 1.11 -5.01
CA HIS A 316 17.94 0.14 -4.42
C HIS A 316 17.17 -1.15 -4.15
N GLN A 317 17.65 -2.27 -4.70
CA GLN A 317 16.94 -3.55 -4.68
C GLN A 317 17.92 -4.70 -4.41
N ASP A 318 17.47 -5.68 -3.64
CA ASP A 318 18.18 -6.96 -3.49
C ASP A 318 17.59 -7.99 -4.47
N ALA A 319 18.38 -8.97 -4.91
CA ALA A 319 17.97 -9.90 -5.98
C ALA A 319 16.72 -10.75 -5.65
N ASP A 320 16.42 -10.93 -4.36
CA ASP A 320 15.25 -11.61 -3.81
C ASP A 320 14.09 -10.65 -3.46
N GLU A 321 14.13 -9.41 -3.92
CA GLU A 321 13.06 -8.43 -3.81
C GLU A 321 12.45 -8.12 -5.20
N ILE A 322 11.12 -8.09 -5.29
CA ILE A 322 10.36 -7.64 -6.45
C ILE A 322 9.46 -6.46 -6.04
N ARG A 323 9.53 -5.37 -6.81
CA ARG A 323 8.83 -4.12 -6.57
C ARG A 323 7.56 -4.06 -7.41
N MET A 324 6.44 -3.65 -6.81
CA MET A 324 5.12 -3.58 -7.46
C MET A 324 4.38 -2.31 -7.03
N ALA A 325 3.74 -1.63 -7.99
CA ALA A 325 2.90 -0.47 -7.73
C ALA A 325 1.57 -0.87 -7.04
N PRO A 326 1.02 -0.04 -6.15
CA PRO A 326 -0.28 -0.31 -5.52
C PRO A 326 -1.45 -0.14 -6.50
N TRP A 327 -1.32 0.73 -7.51
CA TRP A 327 -2.25 0.83 -8.64
C TRP A 327 -2.01 -0.28 -9.69
N ASN A 328 -2.94 -0.44 -10.62
CA ASN A 328 -2.78 -1.26 -11.82
C ASN A 328 -1.94 -0.55 -12.91
N LEU A 329 -0.71 -0.17 -12.54
CA LEU A 329 0.28 0.47 -13.39
C LEU A 329 1.59 -0.33 -13.36
N SER A 330 2.44 -0.18 -14.39
CA SER A 330 3.83 -0.60 -14.28
C SER A 330 4.56 0.22 -13.20
N LEU A 331 5.67 -0.33 -12.68
CA LEU A 331 6.47 0.36 -11.68
C LEU A 331 7.04 1.70 -12.20
N LYS A 332 7.37 1.81 -13.49
CA LYS A 332 7.84 3.07 -14.11
C LYS A 332 6.73 4.13 -14.17
N GLU A 333 5.54 3.75 -14.65
CA GLU A 333 4.37 4.66 -14.71
C GLU A 333 3.98 5.15 -13.32
N ALA A 334 3.95 4.27 -12.33
CA ALA A 334 3.65 4.65 -10.94
C ALA A 334 4.72 5.60 -10.35
N ILE A 335 6.00 5.45 -10.71
CA ILE A 335 7.04 6.41 -10.31
C ILE A 335 6.86 7.76 -11.02
N ILE A 336 6.48 7.78 -12.30
CA ILE A 336 6.15 9.01 -13.04
C ILE A 336 4.95 9.72 -12.42
N TYR A 337 3.93 8.97 -12.01
CA TYR A 337 2.77 9.48 -11.29
C TYR A 337 3.21 10.15 -9.97
N VAL A 338 3.97 9.43 -9.12
CA VAL A 338 4.50 9.95 -7.85
C VAL A 338 5.39 11.19 -8.04
N ASP A 339 6.19 11.22 -9.10
CA ASP A 339 7.03 12.38 -9.46
C ASP A 339 6.22 13.62 -9.82
N THR A 340 5.13 13.41 -10.58
CA THR A 340 4.23 14.46 -11.05
C THR A 340 3.44 15.07 -9.88
N LEU A 341 3.11 14.26 -8.86
CA LEU A 341 2.58 14.74 -7.57
C LEU A 341 3.60 15.51 -6.71
N GLY A 342 4.86 15.65 -7.15
CA GLY A 342 5.89 16.42 -6.44
C GLY A 342 6.52 15.70 -5.23
N TYR A 343 6.28 14.41 -5.08
CA TYR A 343 7.02 13.55 -4.15
C TYR A 343 8.37 13.14 -4.75
N ASN A 344 9.33 12.78 -3.90
CA ASN A 344 10.70 12.45 -4.34
C ASN A 344 11.29 11.21 -3.66
N ALA A 345 10.49 10.47 -2.90
CA ALA A 345 10.85 9.17 -2.35
C ALA A 345 9.61 8.28 -2.17
N ILE A 346 9.80 6.97 -2.27
CA ILE A 346 8.74 5.96 -2.13
C ILE A 346 9.11 4.99 -1.01
N ASN A 347 8.19 4.84 -0.05
CA ASN A 347 8.25 3.82 0.99
C ASN A 347 7.55 2.54 0.51
N HIS A 348 7.88 1.38 1.09
CA HIS A 348 7.26 0.12 0.70
C HIS A 348 6.69 -0.65 1.90
N THR A 349 5.61 -1.40 1.66
CA THR A 349 5.13 -2.47 2.52
C THR A 349 5.84 -3.77 2.14
N VAL A 350 6.46 -4.45 3.11
CA VAL A 350 7.13 -5.73 2.89
C VAL A 350 6.12 -6.87 2.95
N VAL A 351 6.21 -7.76 1.96
CA VAL A 351 5.38 -8.96 1.84
C VAL A 351 6.35 -10.14 1.69
N ASN A 352 6.55 -10.89 2.76
CA ASN A 352 7.50 -12.01 2.79
C ASN A 352 6.81 -13.27 2.27
N PHE A 353 7.31 -13.81 1.17
CA PHE A 353 6.86 -15.06 0.57
C PHE A 353 7.73 -16.22 1.08
N HIS A 354 7.10 -17.38 1.28
CA HIS A 354 7.73 -18.56 1.88
C HIS A 354 7.41 -19.84 1.09
N PRO A 355 8.34 -20.81 1.02
CA PRO A 355 8.04 -22.14 0.53
C PRO A 355 7.11 -22.87 1.51
N VAL A 356 6.04 -23.48 1.00
CA VAL A 356 5.14 -24.39 1.75
C VAL A 356 5.35 -25.87 1.38
N ASP A 357 6.17 -26.10 0.36
CA ASP A 357 6.75 -27.37 -0.04
C ASP A 357 8.19 -27.12 -0.52
N ASP A 358 8.92 -28.19 -0.87
CA ASP A 358 10.32 -28.13 -1.31
C ASP A 358 10.47 -28.34 -2.84
N GLN A 359 9.45 -27.99 -3.64
CA GLN A 359 9.46 -28.22 -5.11
C GLN A 359 10.20 -27.14 -5.90
N PHE A 360 10.29 -25.90 -5.40
CA PHE A 360 11.01 -24.83 -6.11
C PHE A 360 12.51 -25.12 -6.16
N THR A 361 13.08 -25.07 -7.37
CA THR A 361 14.50 -25.34 -7.61
C THR A 361 15.21 -24.21 -8.36
N GLN A 362 14.57 -23.68 -9.40
CA GLN A 362 15.02 -22.53 -10.19
C GLN A 362 13.85 -22.02 -11.04
N GLY A 363 13.83 -20.74 -11.40
CA GLY A 363 12.86 -20.18 -12.35
C GLY A 363 12.11 -18.97 -11.81
N ASN A 364 10.84 -18.82 -12.23
CA ASN A 364 10.02 -17.69 -11.83
C ASN A 364 9.45 -17.88 -10.41
N HIS A 365 10.23 -17.46 -9.42
CA HIS A 365 9.83 -17.54 -8.01
C HIS A 365 8.52 -16.81 -7.67
N GLU A 366 8.10 -15.78 -8.43
CA GLU A 366 6.76 -15.19 -8.25
C GLU A 366 5.63 -16.15 -8.65
N GLU A 367 5.89 -17.09 -9.56
CA GLU A 367 4.91 -18.08 -10.04
C GLU A 367 4.78 -19.28 -9.10
N ASP A 368 5.88 -19.75 -8.52
CA ASP A 368 5.89 -20.94 -7.67
C ASP A 368 5.65 -20.63 -6.19
N LEU A 369 6.24 -19.54 -5.67
CA LEU A 369 6.15 -19.18 -4.25
C LEU A 369 4.97 -18.23 -4.03
N ARG A 370 3.78 -18.81 -3.86
CA ARG A 370 2.50 -18.09 -3.74
C ARG A 370 2.01 -17.81 -2.30
N TYR A 371 2.72 -18.24 -1.26
CA TYR A 371 2.25 -18.13 0.13
C TYR A 371 3.06 -17.09 0.92
N PHE A 372 2.39 -16.18 1.63
CA PHE A 372 3.02 -15.00 2.21
C PHE A 372 2.49 -14.59 3.59
N ASN A 373 3.27 -13.77 4.28
CA ASN A 373 2.81 -12.90 5.35
C ASN A 373 3.40 -11.49 5.21
N PHE A 374 2.76 -10.50 5.84
CA PHE A 374 3.31 -9.15 5.88
C PHE A 374 4.53 -9.06 6.79
N GLY A 375 5.41 -8.09 6.52
CA GLY A 375 6.63 -7.85 7.28
C GLY A 375 6.38 -7.23 8.65
N ARG A 376 6.66 -8.00 9.71
CA ARG A 376 6.45 -7.65 11.13
C ARG A 376 7.71 -7.19 11.86
N LEU A 377 8.87 -7.17 11.20
CA LEU A 377 10.12 -6.77 11.84
C LEU A 377 10.22 -5.24 11.86
N GLN A 378 10.92 -4.70 12.86
CA GLN A 378 11.16 -3.25 12.97
C GLN A 378 11.86 -2.65 11.74
N GLY A 379 12.59 -3.47 10.97
CA GLY A 379 13.19 -3.08 9.70
C GLY A 379 12.18 -2.95 8.54
N ASP A 380 11.04 -3.62 8.62
CA ASP A 380 10.04 -3.71 7.54
C ASP A 380 9.15 -2.45 7.49
N SER A 381 9.01 -1.74 8.61
CA SER A 381 8.12 -0.57 8.74
C SER A 381 8.51 0.61 7.83
N PHE A 382 9.80 0.74 7.49
CA PHE A 382 10.33 1.79 6.62
C PHE A 382 11.32 1.22 5.60
N GLN A 383 10.83 1.02 4.37
CA GLN A 383 11.59 0.59 3.20
C GLN A 383 11.58 1.70 2.14
N ILE A 384 12.18 2.84 2.48
CA ILE A 384 12.33 3.99 1.58
C ILE A 384 13.53 3.73 0.66
N LYS A 385 13.31 2.84 -0.31
CA LYS A 385 14.32 2.27 -1.22
C LYS A 385 14.26 2.82 -2.65
N ALA A 386 13.31 3.70 -2.99
CA ALA A 386 13.28 4.41 -4.28
C ALA A 386 13.19 5.94 -4.09
N TRP A 387 13.92 6.71 -4.91
CA TRP A 387 14.03 8.17 -4.76
C TRP A 387 14.37 8.91 -6.06
N LYS A 388 13.94 10.17 -6.16
CA LYS A 388 14.28 11.09 -7.25
C LYS A 388 15.76 11.50 -7.17
N ASN A 389 16.45 11.47 -8.29
CA ASN A 389 17.77 12.07 -8.44
C ASN A 389 17.64 13.60 -8.43
N THR A 390 18.01 14.21 -7.30
CA THR A 390 18.01 15.67 -7.14
C THR A 390 19.41 16.27 -7.25
N GLY A 391 20.40 15.49 -7.69
CA GLY A 391 21.84 15.85 -7.65
C GLY A 391 22.41 15.99 -6.24
N GLN A 392 21.61 15.80 -5.19
CA GLN A 392 22.04 15.91 -3.80
C GLN A 392 22.75 14.66 -3.31
N LYS A 393 23.59 14.82 -2.27
CA LYS A 393 24.19 13.68 -1.57
C LYS A 393 23.12 12.89 -0.82
N ILE A 394 22.98 11.62 -1.17
CA ILE A 394 22.19 10.62 -0.44
C ILE A 394 23.01 9.89 0.64
N SER A 395 22.33 9.14 1.50
CA SER A 395 22.92 8.12 2.37
C SER A 395 21.97 6.92 2.54
N LEU A 396 22.39 5.74 2.08
CA LEU A 396 21.77 4.44 2.34
C LEU A 396 22.45 3.74 3.52
N ALA A 397 23.77 3.90 3.63
CA ALA A 397 24.60 3.15 4.57
C ALA A 397 24.24 3.39 6.04
N ILE A 398 23.69 4.55 6.43
CA ILE A 398 23.32 4.84 7.83
C ILE A 398 22.17 3.95 8.32
N HIS A 399 21.24 3.59 7.44
CA HIS A 399 20.03 2.82 7.78
C HIS A 399 20.07 1.38 7.24
N GLY A 400 21.25 0.82 6.98
CA GLY A 400 21.41 -0.54 6.47
C GLY A 400 20.74 -0.78 5.11
N GLY A 401 20.51 0.26 4.30
CA GLY A 401 19.87 0.18 2.99
C GLY A 401 18.34 0.28 3.02
N HIS A 402 17.71 0.23 4.20
CA HIS A 402 16.25 0.30 4.30
C HIS A 402 15.69 1.71 4.02
N VAL A 403 16.45 2.77 4.31
CA VAL A 403 15.99 4.16 4.20
C VAL A 403 17.06 5.04 3.58
N VAL A 404 16.79 5.58 2.39
CA VAL A 404 17.64 6.59 1.75
C VAL A 404 17.44 7.98 2.38
N GLY A 405 18.48 8.51 3.02
CA GLY A 405 18.49 9.84 3.63
C GLY A 405 19.01 10.92 2.68
N PHE A 406 18.24 11.99 2.47
CA PHE A 406 18.65 13.21 1.76
C PHE A 406 17.81 14.41 2.22
N LYS A 407 18.21 15.64 1.86
CA LYS A 407 17.55 16.87 2.31
C LYS A 407 16.29 17.16 1.47
N GLY A 408 15.21 17.59 2.13
CA GLY A 408 13.95 17.91 1.44
C GLY A 408 13.19 16.69 0.91
N ARG A 409 13.41 15.52 1.54
CA ARG A 409 12.71 14.28 1.20
C ARG A 409 11.21 14.40 1.50
N LYS A 410 10.40 14.32 0.46
CA LYS A 410 8.94 14.19 0.48
C LYS A 410 8.59 12.75 0.08
N VAL A 411 8.13 11.96 1.03
CA VAL A 411 7.76 10.56 0.79
C VAL A 411 6.32 10.50 0.28
N CYS A 412 6.06 9.71 -0.75
CA CYS A 412 4.70 9.46 -1.22
C CYS A 412 3.79 8.96 -0.07
N PRO A 413 2.54 9.46 0.06
CA PRO A 413 1.60 8.97 1.07
C PRO A 413 1.30 7.48 0.93
N TYR A 414 1.19 7.00 -0.30
CA TYR A 414 0.95 5.60 -0.60
C TYR A 414 2.27 4.82 -0.66
N LYS A 415 2.32 3.71 0.06
CA LYS A 415 3.41 2.74 -0.05
C LYS A 415 3.27 1.90 -1.31
N PHE A 416 4.41 1.52 -1.87
CA PHE A 416 4.49 0.49 -2.91
C PHE A 416 4.71 -0.88 -2.25
N VAL A 417 4.62 -1.96 -3.01
CA VAL A 417 4.79 -3.32 -2.47
C VAL A 417 6.21 -3.83 -2.74
N ASN A 418 6.80 -4.46 -1.73
CA ASN A 418 8.06 -5.20 -1.80
C ASN A 418 7.77 -6.68 -1.55
N LYS A 419 7.56 -7.45 -2.63
CA LYS A 419 7.48 -8.92 -2.55
C LYS A 419 8.89 -9.45 -2.29
N HIS A 420 9.11 -10.13 -1.18
CA HIS A 420 10.44 -10.52 -0.71
C HIS A 420 10.51 -12.04 -0.54
N TYR A 421 11.51 -12.67 -1.16
CA TYR A 421 11.68 -14.11 -1.30
C TYR A 421 13.00 -14.61 -0.66
N PRO A 422 13.22 -14.34 0.65
CA PRO A 422 14.54 -14.51 1.29
C PRO A 422 15.01 -15.96 1.28
N ILE A 423 14.08 -16.90 1.43
CA ILE A 423 14.28 -18.35 1.46
C ILE A 423 13.27 -18.99 0.52
N ARG A 424 13.71 -19.95 -0.30
CA ARG A 424 12.93 -20.47 -1.44
C ARG A 424 12.80 -21.99 -1.48
N SER A 425 13.65 -22.70 -0.74
CA SER A 425 13.59 -24.14 -0.47
C SER A 425 14.37 -24.45 0.81
N GLN A 426 14.21 -25.62 1.40
CA GLN A 426 14.96 -26.08 2.57
C GLN A 426 16.47 -26.05 2.27
N LYS A 427 16.86 -26.67 1.16
CA LYS A 427 18.26 -26.72 0.69
C LYS A 427 18.84 -25.33 0.42
N GLN A 428 18.08 -24.44 -0.22
CA GLN A 428 18.54 -23.06 -0.49
C GLN A 428 18.69 -22.27 0.81
N GLY A 429 17.76 -22.42 1.78
CA GLY A 429 17.82 -21.75 3.07
C GLY A 429 19.02 -22.18 3.92
N GLU A 430 19.30 -23.48 3.98
CA GLU A 430 20.48 -24.04 4.65
C GLU A 430 21.78 -23.48 4.06
N LEU A 431 21.93 -23.52 2.73
CA LEU A 431 23.10 -22.99 2.03
C LEU A 431 23.25 -21.48 2.24
N LYS A 432 22.18 -20.71 2.02
CA LYS A 432 22.14 -19.25 2.21
C LYS A 432 22.59 -18.90 3.63
N ILE A 433 22.03 -19.53 4.65
CA ILE A 433 22.29 -19.13 6.04
C ILE A 433 23.63 -19.68 6.55
N PHE A 434 23.86 -21.00 6.52
CA PHE A 434 25.01 -21.62 7.19
C PHE A 434 26.32 -21.52 6.40
N LYS A 435 26.25 -21.57 5.07
CA LYS A 435 27.44 -21.53 4.21
C LYS A 435 27.73 -20.12 3.68
N TYR A 436 26.69 -19.37 3.31
CA TYR A 436 26.84 -18.13 2.52
C TYR A 436 26.68 -16.82 3.33
N ARG A 437 25.94 -16.81 4.45
CA ARG A 437 25.73 -15.58 5.26
C ARG A 437 26.44 -15.65 6.62
N LYS A 438 26.14 -16.62 7.49
CA LYS A 438 26.70 -16.71 8.86
C LYS A 438 28.24 -16.62 8.92
N PRO A 439 29.02 -17.33 8.08
CA PRO A 439 30.49 -17.27 8.14
C PRO A 439 31.08 -15.95 7.61
N ARG A 440 30.31 -15.17 6.84
CA ARG A 440 30.79 -13.96 6.17
C ARG A 440 30.45 -12.68 6.94
N TRP A 441 29.60 -12.66 7.95
CA TRP A 441 29.17 -11.40 8.57
C TRP A 441 30.33 -10.57 9.16
N ASN A 442 30.39 -9.28 8.82
CA ASN A 442 31.42 -8.41 9.37
C ASN A 442 31.24 -8.18 10.88
N LYS A 443 32.28 -8.51 11.65
CA LYS A 443 32.28 -8.38 13.12
C LYS A 443 31.90 -6.97 13.60
N LYS A 444 32.41 -5.91 12.96
CA LYS A 444 32.14 -4.51 13.35
C LYS A 444 30.72 -4.05 13.03
N GLU A 445 30.04 -4.70 12.10
CA GLU A 445 28.63 -4.45 11.80
C GLU A 445 27.74 -5.22 12.79
N ARG A 446 28.11 -6.47 13.13
CA ARG A 446 27.46 -7.22 14.23
C ARG A 446 27.59 -6.53 15.60
N GLU A 447 28.75 -5.94 15.89
CA GLU A 447 28.97 -5.11 17.09
C GLU A 447 28.05 -3.86 17.15
N LYS A 448 27.44 -3.45 16.03
CA LYS A 448 26.41 -2.39 15.95
C LYS A 448 24.97 -2.92 15.97
N GLY A 449 24.77 -4.22 16.21
CA GLY A 449 23.46 -4.87 16.21
C GLY A 449 22.92 -5.25 14.82
N TRP A 450 23.76 -5.25 13.77
CA TRP A 450 23.35 -5.67 12.43
C TRP A 450 23.57 -7.18 12.22
N HIS A 451 22.97 -7.73 11.16
CA HIS A 451 23.11 -9.14 10.75
C HIS A 451 22.65 -10.18 11.80
N LEU A 452 21.76 -9.79 12.73
CA LEU A 452 21.27 -10.66 13.82
C LEU A 452 20.05 -11.52 13.42
N HIS A 453 19.41 -11.24 12.28
CA HIS A 453 18.11 -11.81 11.91
C HIS A 453 18.10 -13.35 11.77
N TYR A 454 19.25 -13.99 11.50
CA TYR A 454 19.37 -15.46 11.46
C TYR A 454 20.02 -16.08 12.71
N ASP A 455 20.28 -15.32 13.77
CA ASP A 455 20.99 -15.84 14.96
C ASP A 455 20.21 -16.96 15.67
N HIS A 456 18.88 -16.88 15.67
CA HIS A 456 17.99 -17.87 16.27
C HIS A 456 17.88 -19.19 15.46
N ILE A 457 18.34 -19.20 14.20
CA ILE A 457 18.20 -20.33 13.27
C ILE A 457 19.35 -21.33 13.48
N LYS A 458 19.02 -22.61 13.58
CA LYS A 458 19.94 -23.73 13.84
C LYS A 458 19.92 -24.74 12.68
N GLU A 459 20.89 -25.66 12.65
CA GLU A 459 21.08 -26.61 11.54
C GLU A 459 19.86 -27.52 11.30
N ASP A 460 19.00 -27.71 12.31
CA ASP A 460 17.75 -28.45 12.29
C ASP A 460 16.50 -27.61 11.94
N HIS A 461 16.67 -26.34 11.52
CA HIS A 461 15.55 -25.45 11.25
C HIS A 461 14.81 -25.82 9.96
N CYS A 462 13.50 -26.04 10.07
CA CYS A 462 12.61 -26.17 8.93
C CYS A 462 12.29 -24.80 8.32
N PHE A 463 12.72 -24.57 7.09
CA PHE A 463 12.41 -23.36 6.33
C PHE A 463 11.04 -23.43 5.67
N ILE A 464 10.54 -24.63 5.39
CA ILE A 464 9.21 -24.87 4.84
C ILE A 464 8.14 -24.45 5.86
N LYS A 465 7.18 -23.65 5.40
CA LYS A 465 6.11 -23.11 6.24
C LYS A 465 4.82 -23.90 6.09
N ASP A 466 4.02 -23.79 7.14
CA ASP A 466 2.66 -24.31 7.20
C ASP A 466 1.74 -23.40 6.38
N ALA A 467 1.18 -23.93 5.30
CA ALA A 467 0.34 -23.17 4.37
C ALA A 467 -0.91 -22.58 5.03
N ASP A 468 -1.46 -23.28 6.04
CA ASP A 468 -2.68 -22.86 6.76
C ASP A 468 -2.42 -21.66 7.69
N LYS A 469 -1.16 -21.21 7.82
CA LYS A 469 -0.73 -20.04 8.62
C LYS A 469 -0.25 -18.87 7.75
N LEU A 470 -0.47 -18.94 6.44
CA LEU A 470 -0.04 -17.94 5.47
C LEU A 470 -1.20 -17.52 4.58
N ASN A 471 -1.15 -16.28 4.11
CA ASN A 471 -2.05 -15.79 3.07
C ASN A 471 -1.62 -16.40 1.72
N LYS A 472 -2.58 -16.69 0.86
CA LYS A 472 -2.32 -17.17 -0.51
C LYS A 472 -2.46 -16.02 -1.51
N TYR A 473 -1.44 -15.81 -2.32
CA TYR A 473 -1.44 -14.89 -3.44
C TYR A 473 -2.16 -15.53 -4.63
N ILE A 474 -3.30 -14.98 -5.03
CA ILE A 474 -4.12 -15.50 -6.14
C ILE A 474 -3.75 -14.78 -7.44
N SER A 475 -3.83 -13.44 -7.45
CA SER A 475 -3.43 -12.57 -8.56
C SER A 475 -3.06 -11.18 -8.02
N ASP A 476 -2.40 -10.36 -8.84
CA ASP A 476 -2.11 -8.97 -8.52
C ASP A 476 -3.40 -8.13 -8.31
N GLU A 477 -4.52 -8.51 -8.92
CA GLU A 477 -5.83 -7.87 -8.78
C GLU A 477 -6.50 -8.23 -7.44
N ASP A 478 -6.64 -9.53 -7.14
CA ASP A 478 -7.17 -10.00 -5.85
C ASP A 478 -6.32 -9.49 -4.69
N PHE A 479 -4.99 -9.47 -4.83
CA PHE A 479 -4.10 -8.99 -3.79
C PHE A 479 -4.25 -7.48 -3.53
N ARG A 480 -4.38 -6.64 -4.59
CA ARG A 480 -4.61 -5.19 -4.43
C ARG A 480 -5.98 -4.89 -3.83
N SER A 481 -7.02 -5.58 -4.29
CA SER A 481 -8.38 -5.39 -3.78
C SER A 481 -8.46 -5.85 -2.33
N ARG A 482 -8.06 -7.10 -2.03
CA ARG A 482 -8.20 -7.72 -0.71
C ARG A 482 -7.31 -7.07 0.35
N TYR A 483 -6.10 -6.64 0.04
CA TYR A 483 -5.16 -6.12 1.04
C TYR A 483 -4.89 -4.62 0.88
N LEU A 484 -5.87 -3.86 0.35
CA LEU A 484 -5.73 -2.44 0.00
C LEU A 484 -5.11 -1.63 1.14
N VAL A 485 -5.68 -1.75 2.35
CA VAL A 485 -5.24 -1.01 3.53
C VAL A 485 -3.78 -1.33 3.87
N GLU A 486 -3.42 -2.62 3.92
CA GLU A 486 -2.06 -3.04 4.25
C GLU A 486 -1.04 -2.62 3.19
N ILE A 487 -1.36 -2.72 1.89
CA ILE A 487 -0.40 -2.40 0.83
C ILE A 487 -0.07 -0.90 0.79
N ILE A 488 -1.06 0.00 0.89
CA ILE A 488 -0.81 1.45 0.75
C ILE A 488 -0.32 2.12 2.05
N SER A 489 -0.57 1.51 3.21
CA SER A 489 -0.26 2.12 4.51
C SER A 489 0.74 1.32 5.35
N GLY A 490 0.71 0.00 5.28
CA GLY A 490 1.33 -0.90 6.25
C GLY A 490 0.71 -0.81 7.64
N LEU A 491 -0.60 -0.57 7.72
CA LEU A 491 -1.45 -0.99 8.85
C LEU A 491 -1.70 -2.50 8.76
N GLY A 492 -2.01 -3.17 9.87
CA GLY A 492 -2.28 -4.62 9.92
C GLY A 492 -1.08 -5.55 9.66
N THR A 493 0.07 -5.01 9.23
CA THR A 493 1.25 -5.78 8.79
C THR A 493 2.04 -6.37 9.94
#